data_AF-R6EAL4-F1
#
_entry.id   AF-R6EAL4-F1
#
_cell.length_a   1.000
_cell.length_b   1.000
_cell.length_c   1.000
_cell.angle_alpha   90.00
_cell.angle_beta   90.00
_cell.angle_gamma   90.00
#
_symmetry.space_group_name_H-M   'P 1'
#
loop_
_entity.id
_entity.type
_entity.pdbx_description
1 polymer ?
#
loop_
_entity_poly.entity_id
_entity_poly.type
_entity_poly.pdbx_seq_one_letter_code
_entity_poly.pdbx_strand_id
1 'polypeptide(L)'
;MTIKRWSGKHLNGHRIMLIVFLCLFGLCLSQAMRPSKKHQETREKGDRVYLLHADELYYDQWGDNPEAQILKGKVKFSHQGGILDCDSAYFFQASNSFQAFGHVHYYQGDTLSLNCDRAEYDGMVQMMRARHHVVLRHRTQTLRTDSLDYDRLYNYAYFFEGGTLVDGKDRLVADWGEYYLDTRLANFYYNVKLRSGEDLITTDTLFYDLSKSLAHVTGPSRIVSKNSVINTDNGFYDSDNKTAQLYQRSTVNDNGKNITADTLFYVKNGESEGFGNVVYEDTINKNGLTCEYFRYNDSTGIGFATNNPVMMDYSQGDTLWMHADTLRLETFFINTDSAYRKVHAYHKVRAFRSDIQAVCDSLVANSQDSCATMYKDPILWNGPSRQLLGEVIKVYSNDSTIRFAQVIGQALGLEQLPDSTHFNQLAAREMRAYFIDGNPRMGEAIGNVQSIYYPIDEKDSVLIGHNYLETDTMRMYMSPERKLQKIWASKSVATMYPVTQIPAQRFKLPSFAWFPQIRPIDKNDIFVWRGKGSQYELKAIKRNAPPLQKLRHKTTPRTMTADSTQAAPIAASQESTIPQEAIPAASEGQTRNMDSSATAIPKATISTEEKKPKKNP
;
A
#
# COMPACT_ATOMS: atom_id res chain seq x y z
N MET A 1 -85.84 -11.48 40.27
CA MET A 1 -86.79 -10.99 41.27
C MET A 1 -86.17 -9.78 41.96
N THR A 2 -86.76 -8.61 41.69
CA THR A 2 -86.80 -7.39 42.53
C THR A 2 -85.55 -6.86 43.27
N ILE A 3 -85.15 -5.70 42.77
CA ILE A 3 -84.48 -4.57 43.41
C ILE A 3 -84.92 -4.34 44.87
N LYS A 4 -83.96 -4.05 45.77
CA LYS A 4 -84.17 -2.99 46.76
C LYS A 4 -82.89 -2.23 47.08
N ARG A 5 -82.99 -0.94 46.76
CA ARG A 5 -82.07 0.17 46.96
C ARG A 5 -82.09 0.56 48.44
N TRP A 6 -80.94 0.80 49.06
CA TRP A 6 -80.86 1.75 50.17
C TRP A 6 -79.60 2.60 50.07
N SER A 7 -79.79 3.87 50.44
CA SER A 7 -79.00 5.04 50.11
C SER A 7 -78.28 5.54 51.35
N GLY A 8 -77.05 5.98 51.16
CA GLY A 8 -76.54 7.18 51.82
C GLY A 8 -75.91 7.00 53.20
N LYS A 9 -74.57 7.14 53.23
CA LYS A 9 -73.94 8.34 53.80
C LYS A 9 -72.50 8.44 53.29
N HIS A 10 -72.32 9.32 52.30
CA HIS A 10 -71.05 9.93 51.97
C HIS A 10 -70.64 10.94 53.07
N LEU A 11 -69.37 11.33 53.02
CA LEU A 11 -68.65 12.35 53.80
C LEU A 11 -67.99 11.88 55.11
N ASN A 12 -66.77 11.37 54.97
CA ASN A 12 -65.57 12.08 55.45
C ASN A 12 -64.23 11.44 55.01
N GLY A 13 -64.23 10.71 53.88
CA GLY A 13 -63.02 10.13 53.31
C GLY A 13 -62.03 11.16 52.75
N HIS A 14 -62.47 12.38 52.40
CA HIS A 14 -61.57 13.42 51.88
C HIS A 14 -60.82 14.18 52.97
N ARG A 15 -61.34 14.34 54.19
CA ARG A 15 -60.58 14.95 55.28
C ARG A 15 -59.50 14.01 55.81
N ILE A 16 -59.77 12.71 55.89
CA ILE A 16 -58.79 11.72 56.32
C ILE A 16 -57.75 11.47 55.22
N MET A 17 -58.15 11.40 53.94
CA MET A 17 -57.18 11.30 52.84
C MET A 17 -56.32 12.55 52.72
N LEU A 18 -56.87 13.76 52.90
CA LEU A 18 -56.09 15.01 52.82
C LEU A 18 -55.19 15.19 54.05
N ILE A 19 -55.61 14.77 55.25
CA ILE A 19 -54.74 14.72 56.43
C ILE A 19 -53.65 13.66 56.26
N VAL A 20 -53.96 12.47 55.71
CA VAL A 20 -52.97 11.43 55.44
C VAL A 20 -52.00 11.87 54.34
N PHE A 21 -52.46 12.54 53.29
CA PHE A 21 -51.59 13.10 52.25
C PHE A 21 -50.76 14.27 52.76
N LEU A 22 -51.29 15.11 53.64
CA LEU A 22 -50.57 16.25 54.23
C LEU A 22 -49.61 15.79 55.35
N CYS A 23 -49.92 14.69 56.05
CA CYS A 23 -49.00 13.99 56.94
C CYS A 23 -47.90 13.23 56.17
N LEU A 24 -48.21 12.58 55.04
CA LEU A 24 -47.21 11.95 54.16
C LEU A 24 -46.36 13.00 53.44
N PHE A 25 -46.92 14.13 53.03
CA PHE A 25 -46.18 15.25 52.45
C PHE A 25 -45.33 15.96 53.51
N GLY A 26 -45.83 16.10 54.75
CA GLY A 26 -45.05 16.58 55.90
C GLY A 26 -43.95 15.61 56.36
N LEU A 27 -44.17 14.29 56.26
CA LEU A 27 -43.14 13.27 56.53
C LEU A 27 -42.11 13.20 55.40
N CYS A 28 -42.51 13.41 54.14
CA CYS A 28 -41.58 13.52 53.01
C CYS A 28 -40.79 14.83 53.04
N LEU A 29 -41.40 15.96 53.43
CA LEU A 29 -40.70 17.24 53.60
C LEU A 29 -39.77 17.24 54.83
N SER A 30 -40.11 16.52 55.91
CA SER A 30 -39.21 16.38 57.07
C SER A 30 -38.09 15.36 56.88
N GLN A 31 -38.16 14.49 55.86
CA GLN A 31 -37.05 13.66 55.38
C GLN A 31 -36.20 14.40 54.33
N ALA A 32 -36.80 15.28 53.52
CA ALA A 32 -36.10 16.13 52.54
C ALA A 32 -35.49 17.41 53.15
N MET A 33 -35.97 17.85 54.31
CA MET A 33 -35.39 18.91 55.16
C MET A 33 -34.81 18.36 56.46
N ARG A 34 -34.38 17.10 56.48
CA ARG A 34 -33.18 16.84 57.28
C ARG A 34 -32.13 17.72 56.63
N PRO A 35 -31.47 18.65 57.36
CA PRO A 35 -30.21 19.13 56.83
C PRO A 35 -29.47 17.84 56.54
N SER A 36 -29.14 17.61 55.27
CA SER A 36 -28.04 16.74 55.00
C SER A 36 -27.01 17.24 55.99
N LYS A 37 -26.65 16.41 56.97
CA LYS A 37 -25.25 16.38 57.33
C LYS A 37 -24.63 16.05 55.99
N LYS A 38 -24.37 17.12 55.21
CA LYS A 38 -23.09 17.30 54.60
C LYS A 38 -22.22 16.74 55.71
N HIS A 39 -21.64 15.58 55.44
CA HIS A 39 -20.22 15.58 55.63
C HIS A 39 -19.72 16.85 54.91
N GLN A 40 -19.82 18.00 55.59
CA GLN A 40 -18.64 18.62 56.10
C GLN A 40 -17.92 17.44 56.76
N GLU A 41 -17.15 16.72 55.95
CA GLU A 41 -15.73 16.88 56.16
C GLU A 41 -15.56 18.36 56.50
N THR A 42 -15.61 18.65 57.81
CA THR A 42 -14.68 19.58 58.37
C THR A 42 -13.39 19.15 57.72
N ARG A 43 -13.06 19.77 56.56
CA ARG A 43 -11.70 19.78 56.05
C ARG A 43 -10.92 20.11 57.29
N GLU A 44 -10.16 19.13 57.76
CA GLU A 44 -9.38 19.29 58.98
C GLU A 44 -8.65 20.62 58.84
N LYS A 45 -8.51 21.35 59.95
CA LYS A 45 -7.72 22.58 60.03
C LYS A 45 -6.32 22.34 59.41
N GLY A 46 -6.20 22.53 58.10
CA GLY A 46 -5.06 22.19 57.25
C GLY A 46 -5.16 22.77 55.82
N ASP A 47 -6.24 23.52 55.52
CA ASP A 47 -6.57 24.08 54.20
C ASP A 47 -6.02 25.51 53.98
N ARG A 48 -5.13 25.95 54.88
CA ARG A 48 -4.50 27.27 54.83
C ARG A 48 -3.03 27.15 54.47
N VAL A 49 -2.51 28.15 53.80
CA VAL A 49 -1.07 28.33 53.60
C VAL A 49 -0.45 28.68 54.95
N TYR A 50 0.59 27.94 55.32
CA TYR A 50 1.34 28.17 56.54
C TYR A 50 2.67 28.83 56.21
N LEU A 51 2.96 29.95 56.84
CA LEU A 51 4.32 30.50 56.91
C LEU A 51 5.14 29.65 57.90
N LEU A 52 6.19 29.00 57.40
CA LEU A 52 7.09 28.17 58.20
C LEU A 52 8.29 28.96 58.74
N HIS A 53 8.84 29.88 57.94
CA HIS A 53 10.01 30.68 58.31
C HIS A 53 10.04 32.01 57.54
N ALA A 54 10.55 33.05 58.17
CA ALA A 54 11.06 34.29 57.57
C ALA A 54 12.06 34.91 58.57
N ASP A 55 13.15 35.50 58.08
CA ASP A 55 14.14 36.16 58.95
C ASP A 55 13.58 37.47 59.53
N GLU A 56 12.79 38.20 58.73
CA GLU A 56 12.07 39.42 59.13
C GLU A 56 10.61 39.35 58.69
N LEU A 57 9.70 39.79 59.58
CA LEU A 57 8.27 39.94 59.32
C LEU A 57 7.80 41.30 59.85
N TYR A 58 7.19 42.12 58.99
CA TYR A 58 6.60 43.40 59.38
C TYR A 58 5.36 43.74 58.55
N TYR A 59 4.66 44.79 58.96
CA TYR A 59 3.48 45.33 58.26
C TYR A 59 3.76 46.77 57.86
N ASP A 60 3.29 47.17 56.68
CA ASP A 60 3.33 48.56 56.24
C ASP A 60 1.92 49.02 55.82
N GLN A 61 1.21 49.67 56.75
CA GLN A 61 -0.16 50.11 56.54
C GLN A 61 -0.28 51.30 55.55
N TRP A 62 0.84 51.93 55.20
CA TRP A 62 0.87 53.08 54.29
C TRP A 62 1.57 52.77 52.96
N GLY A 63 2.08 51.55 52.79
CA GLY A 63 2.72 51.08 51.56
C GLY A 63 1.73 50.58 50.51
N ASP A 64 2.26 50.09 49.40
CA ASP A 64 1.48 49.63 48.24
C ASP A 64 0.60 48.39 48.52
N ASN A 65 0.89 47.64 49.59
CA ASN A 65 0.17 46.42 49.99
C ASN A 65 -0.17 46.44 51.50
N PRO A 66 -1.12 47.27 51.93
CA PRO A 66 -1.39 47.52 53.36
C PRO A 66 -1.96 46.30 54.11
N GLU A 67 -2.52 45.34 53.39
CA GLU A 67 -3.08 44.10 53.94
C GLU A 67 -2.10 42.93 53.96
N ALA A 68 -0.89 43.10 53.41
CA ALA A 68 0.13 42.07 53.35
C ALA A 68 1.04 42.05 54.58
N GLN A 69 1.39 40.84 55.02
CA GLN A 69 2.62 40.63 55.80
C GLN A 69 3.81 40.68 54.86
N ILE A 70 4.77 41.56 55.13
CA ILE A 70 6.01 41.68 54.34
C ILE A 70 7.07 40.80 54.99
N LEU A 71 7.55 39.82 54.22
CA LEU A 71 8.48 38.80 54.67
C LEU A 71 9.81 38.95 53.93
N LYS A 72 10.93 38.94 54.65
CA LYS A 72 12.28 39.02 54.08
C LYS A 72 13.21 37.99 54.69
N GLY A 73 14.09 37.43 53.85
CA GLY A 73 15.12 36.47 54.22
C GLY A 73 14.58 35.05 54.40
N LYS A 74 15.03 34.13 53.53
CA LYS A 74 14.79 32.67 53.60
C LYS A 74 13.33 32.28 53.84
N VAL A 75 12.41 32.98 53.19
CA VAL A 75 10.98 32.80 53.43
C VAL A 75 10.56 31.40 52.98
N LYS A 76 9.80 30.69 53.84
CA LYS A 76 9.33 29.33 53.57
C LYS A 76 7.84 29.19 53.84
N PHE A 77 7.08 28.67 52.88
CA PHE A 77 5.66 28.35 53.01
C PHE A 77 5.39 26.85 52.89
N SER A 78 4.28 26.39 53.48
CA SER A 78 3.75 25.04 53.32
C SER A 78 2.25 25.04 53.06
N HIS A 79 1.81 24.25 52.08
CA HIS A 79 0.39 24.04 51.80
C HIS A 79 0.14 22.66 51.17
N GLN A 80 -0.62 21.81 51.88
CA GLN A 80 -1.01 20.46 51.44
C GLN A 80 0.18 19.63 50.91
N GLY A 81 1.26 19.54 51.71
CA GLY A 81 2.45 18.77 51.39
C GLY A 81 3.42 19.42 50.38
N GLY A 82 3.02 20.53 49.74
CA GLY A 82 3.92 21.35 48.92
C GLY A 82 4.65 22.38 49.77
N ILE A 83 5.94 22.58 49.50
CA ILE A 83 6.78 23.58 50.15
C ILE A 83 7.25 24.60 49.11
N LEU A 84 7.33 25.88 49.49
CA LEU A 84 7.92 26.93 48.67
C LEU A 84 8.96 27.70 49.48
N ASP A 85 10.14 27.87 48.91
CA ASP A 85 11.26 28.68 49.41
C ASP A 85 11.47 29.91 48.52
N CYS A 86 11.75 31.08 49.10
CA CYS A 86 12.10 32.30 48.35
C CYS A 86 12.87 33.32 49.20
N ASP A 87 13.38 34.38 48.56
CA ASP A 87 14.13 35.44 49.26
C ASP A 87 13.21 36.41 50.03
N SER A 88 12.05 36.75 49.46
CA SER A 88 11.07 37.65 50.06
C SER A 88 9.65 37.35 49.57
N ALA A 89 8.63 37.78 50.33
CA ALA A 89 7.24 37.58 49.94
C ALA A 89 6.27 38.60 50.55
N TYR A 90 5.14 38.82 49.88
CA TYR A 90 3.93 39.38 50.46
C TYR A 90 2.97 38.25 50.79
N PHE A 91 2.58 38.12 52.06
CA PHE A 91 1.66 37.08 52.52
C PHE A 91 0.32 37.69 52.95
N PHE A 92 -0.75 37.26 52.27
CA PHE A 92 -2.12 37.70 52.51
C PHE A 92 -2.88 36.59 53.22
N GLN A 93 -2.79 36.59 54.55
CA GLN A 93 -3.37 35.53 55.38
C GLN A 93 -4.91 35.43 55.26
N ALA A 94 -5.59 36.57 55.05
CA ALA A 94 -7.06 36.61 54.93
C ALA A 94 -7.56 35.95 53.64
N SER A 95 -6.89 36.21 52.51
CA SER A 95 -7.21 35.60 51.20
C SER A 95 -6.51 34.26 50.97
N ASN A 96 -5.70 33.79 51.93
CA ASN A 96 -4.94 32.54 51.83
C ASN A 96 -4.01 32.50 50.61
N SER A 97 -3.30 33.59 50.33
CA SER A 97 -2.45 33.74 49.15
C SER A 97 -1.11 34.40 49.49
N PHE A 98 -0.11 34.24 48.61
CA PHE A 98 1.15 34.98 48.70
C PHE A 98 1.72 35.32 47.33
N GLN A 99 2.56 36.35 47.31
CA GLN A 99 3.44 36.68 46.18
C GLN A 99 4.88 36.50 46.64
N ALA A 100 5.64 35.62 45.99
CA ALA A 100 7.02 35.28 46.30
C ALA A 100 7.97 35.90 45.26
N PHE A 101 9.12 36.41 45.73
CA PHE A 101 10.09 37.11 44.92
C PHE A 101 11.52 36.66 45.24
N GLY A 102 12.32 36.44 44.20
CA GLY A 102 13.73 36.06 44.28
C GLY A 102 13.91 34.57 44.59
N HIS A 103 14.65 33.87 43.73
CA HIS A 103 15.01 32.46 43.85
C HIS A 103 13.84 31.58 44.33
N VAL A 104 12.68 31.72 43.70
CA VAL A 104 11.48 31.00 44.11
C VAL A 104 11.62 29.53 43.73
N HIS A 105 11.53 28.66 44.72
CA HIS A 105 11.67 27.22 44.56
C HIS A 105 10.50 26.50 45.26
N TYR A 106 9.57 25.98 44.46
CA TYR A 106 8.49 25.11 44.91
C TYR A 106 8.88 23.64 44.73
N TYR A 107 8.52 22.77 45.68
CA TYR A 107 8.69 21.32 45.56
C TYR A 107 7.62 20.56 46.34
N GLN A 108 7.32 19.35 45.85
CA GLN A 108 6.36 18.43 46.47
C GLN A 108 6.90 17.01 46.41
N GLY A 109 7.35 16.51 47.55
CA GLY A 109 8.10 15.25 47.65
C GLY A 109 9.35 15.28 46.74
N ASP A 110 9.72 14.10 46.23
CA ASP A 110 10.87 13.95 45.33
C ASP A 110 10.50 14.00 43.84
N THR A 111 9.21 14.13 43.52
CA THR A 111 8.69 13.95 42.16
C THR A 111 8.51 15.23 41.37
N LEU A 112 8.28 16.36 42.04
CA LEU A 112 7.92 17.63 41.39
C LEU A 112 8.67 18.79 42.02
N SER A 113 9.29 19.62 41.18
CA SER A 113 9.88 20.91 41.57
C SER A 113 9.61 21.97 40.51
N LEU A 114 9.46 23.23 40.91
CA LEU A 114 9.33 24.40 40.04
C LEU A 114 10.28 25.49 40.56
N ASN A 115 11.14 26.00 39.69
CA ASN A 115 12.01 27.15 39.96
C ASN A 115 11.59 28.34 39.09
N CYS A 116 11.60 29.56 39.63
CA CYS A 116 11.35 30.81 38.89
C CYS A 116 11.83 32.03 39.68
N ASP A 117 11.73 33.23 39.09
CA ASP A 117 12.14 34.47 39.78
C ASP A 117 10.99 35.09 40.61
N ARG A 118 9.75 34.93 40.15
CA ARG A 118 8.54 35.40 40.86
C ARG A 118 7.43 34.36 40.77
N ALA A 119 6.68 34.18 41.85
CA ALA A 119 5.46 33.38 41.83
C ALA A 119 4.32 34.05 42.60
N GLU A 120 3.09 33.84 42.14
CA GLU A 120 1.89 34.16 42.90
C GLU A 120 1.14 32.86 43.18
N TYR A 121 0.75 32.66 44.43
CA TYR A 121 0.04 31.45 44.84
C TYR A 121 -1.29 31.78 45.50
N ASP A 122 -2.36 31.19 45.00
CA ASP A 122 -3.68 31.22 45.62
C ASP A 122 -3.96 29.85 46.24
N GLY A 123 -4.01 29.79 47.57
CA GLY A 123 -4.26 28.54 48.29
C GLY A 123 -5.71 28.08 48.29
N MET A 124 -6.67 28.95 47.94
CA MET A 124 -8.10 28.58 47.84
C MET A 124 -8.39 27.78 46.56
N VAL A 125 -7.86 28.24 45.42
CA VAL A 125 -8.00 27.54 44.13
C VAL A 125 -6.79 26.68 43.77
N GLN A 126 -5.74 26.73 44.58
CA GLN A 126 -4.48 25.98 44.42
C GLN A 126 -3.73 26.26 43.11
N MET A 127 -3.76 27.51 42.68
CA MET A 127 -3.12 27.98 41.44
C MET A 127 -1.80 28.67 41.76
N MET A 128 -0.73 28.28 41.08
CA MET A 128 0.57 28.95 41.11
C MET A 128 0.89 29.59 39.77
N ARG A 129 1.07 30.91 39.74
CA ARG A 129 1.51 31.67 38.57
C ARG A 129 3.00 31.97 38.68
N ALA A 130 3.83 31.21 37.98
CA ALA A 130 5.28 31.35 37.96
C ALA A 130 5.75 32.18 36.76
N ARG A 131 6.67 33.12 36.98
CA ARG A 131 7.15 34.07 35.97
C ARG A 131 8.66 34.22 36.02
N HIS A 132 9.24 34.38 34.82
CA HIS A 132 10.65 34.50 34.49
C HIS A 132 11.48 33.28 34.88
N HIS A 133 12.29 32.80 33.92
CA HIS A 133 13.19 31.65 34.09
C HIS A 133 12.51 30.41 34.69
N VAL A 134 11.27 30.11 34.28
CA VAL A 134 10.50 29.01 34.87
C VAL A 134 11.06 27.67 34.41
N VAL A 135 11.40 26.82 35.39
CA VAL A 135 11.82 25.44 35.16
C VAL A 135 10.99 24.51 36.05
N LEU A 136 10.04 23.81 35.44
CA LEU A 136 9.27 22.75 36.08
C LEU A 136 9.94 21.40 35.77
N ARG A 137 10.24 20.63 36.81
CA ARG A 137 10.73 19.26 36.71
C ARG A 137 9.71 18.32 37.32
N HIS A 138 9.31 17.32 36.56
CA HIS A 138 8.45 16.25 37.01
C HIS A 138 9.13 14.93 36.65
N ARG A 139 9.62 14.17 37.64
CA ARG A 139 10.41 12.94 37.43
C ARG A 139 11.62 13.16 36.50
N THR A 140 11.57 12.61 35.27
CA THR A 140 12.61 12.77 34.24
C THR A 140 12.32 13.94 33.29
N GLN A 141 11.09 14.43 33.27
CA GLN A 141 10.65 15.51 32.37
C GLN A 141 11.08 16.87 32.91
N THR A 142 11.52 17.75 32.00
CA THR A 142 11.85 19.15 32.31
C THR A 142 11.16 20.09 31.32
N LEU A 143 10.25 20.93 31.82
CA LEU A 143 9.58 22.00 31.09
C LEU A 143 10.25 23.33 31.40
N ARG A 144 10.64 24.08 30.37
CA ARG A 144 11.24 25.41 30.46
C ARG A 144 10.39 26.43 29.70
N THR A 145 10.12 27.57 30.33
CA THR A 145 9.36 28.69 29.75
C THR A 145 9.62 29.96 30.54
N ASP A 146 9.16 31.11 30.03
CA ASP A 146 9.15 32.36 30.81
C ASP A 146 7.92 32.48 31.70
N SER A 147 6.75 32.04 31.22
CA SER A 147 5.48 32.19 31.93
C SER A 147 4.72 30.87 31.99
N LEU A 148 4.45 30.40 33.22
CA LEU A 148 3.77 29.15 33.49
C LEU A 148 2.74 29.31 34.60
N ASP A 149 1.57 28.75 34.41
CA ASP A 149 0.57 28.58 35.46
C ASP A 149 0.44 27.10 35.78
N TYR A 150 0.53 26.75 37.06
CA TYR A 150 0.44 25.40 37.58
C TYR A 150 -0.80 25.25 38.45
N ASP A 151 -1.75 24.47 37.96
CA ASP A 151 -2.95 24.09 38.69
C ASP A 151 -2.66 22.81 39.49
N ARG A 152 -2.54 22.96 40.81
CA ARG A 152 -2.29 21.83 41.71
C ARG A 152 -3.54 20.98 41.97
N LEU A 153 -4.74 21.53 41.76
CA LEU A 153 -5.97 20.79 41.98
C LEU A 153 -6.17 19.74 40.88
N TYR A 154 -5.84 20.10 39.64
CA TYR A 154 -5.96 19.22 38.47
C TYR A 154 -4.62 18.62 38.00
N ASN A 155 -3.50 18.90 38.69
CA ASN A 155 -2.16 18.41 38.37
C ASN A 155 -1.75 18.64 36.90
N TYR A 156 -1.95 19.86 36.39
CA TYR A 156 -1.43 20.23 35.08
C TYR A 156 -0.85 21.64 35.08
N ALA A 157 0.14 21.84 34.22
CA ALA A 157 0.77 23.12 33.99
C ALA A 157 0.54 23.57 32.55
N TYR A 158 0.38 24.88 32.34
CA TYR A 158 0.31 25.44 30.99
C TYR A 158 1.20 26.67 30.87
N PHE A 159 1.74 26.87 29.67
CA PHE A 159 2.56 28.02 29.30
C PHE A 159 1.97 28.70 28.07
N PHE A 160 2.25 30.00 27.92
CA PHE A 160 1.64 30.83 26.87
C PHE A 160 2.58 31.83 26.19
N GLU A 161 3.87 31.78 26.51
CA GLU A 161 4.92 32.63 25.92
C GLU A 161 6.09 31.79 25.38
N GLY A 162 5.76 30.64 24.81
CA GLY A 162 6.74 29.67 24.34
C GLY A 162 7.27 28.76 25.43
N GLY A 163 7.42 27.48 25.11
CA GLY A 163 7.84 26.46 26.06
C GLY A 163 8.63 25.34 25.41
N THR A 164 9.55 24.76 26.17
CA THR A 164 10.31 23.58 25.77
C THR A 164 10.18 22.49 26.82
N LEU A 165 9.58 21.36 26.43
CA LEU A 165 9.52 20.13 27.22
C LEU A 165 10.61 19.17 26.75
N VAL A 166 11.39 18.64 27.69
CA VAL A 166 12.45 17.66 27.42
C VAL A 166 12.16 16.39 28.21
N ASP A 167 12.20 15.23 27.53
CA ASP A 167 12.10 13.91 28.15
C ASP A 167 13.12 12.94 27.52
N GLY A 168 14.22 12.67 28.23
CA GLY A 168 15.30 11.84 27.70
C GLY A 168 15.89 12.40 26.39
N LYS A 169 15.69 11.67 25.29
CA LYS A 169 16.14 12.05 23.93
C LYS A 169 15.17 13.02 23.23
N ASP A 170 13.96 13.16 23.76
CA ASP A 170 12.88 13.89 23.12
C ASP A 170 12.90 15.36 23.55
N ARG A 171 12.70 16.25 22.58
CA ARG A 171 12.56 17.69 22.79
C ARG A 171 11.37 18.21 22.02
N LEU A 172 10.41 18.74 22.76
CA LEU A 172 9.18 19.32 22.23
C LEU A 172 9.17 20.83 22.49
N VAL A 173 8.89 21.63 21.47
CA VAL A 173 8.83 23.11 21.53
C VAL A 173 7.52 23.59 20.92
N ALA A 174 6.88 24.58 21.52
CA ALA A 174 5.68 25.25 20.99
C ALA A 174 5.51 26.66 21.57
N ASP A 175 4.60 27.45 21.01
CA ASP A 175 4.27 28.80 21.51
C ASP A 175 3.29 28.75 22.70
N TRP A 176 2.34 27.81 22.68
CA TRP A 176 1.41 27.53 23.78
C TRP A 176 1.37 26.02 24.06
N GLY A 177 1.16 25.63 25.31
CA GLY A 177 1.00 24.22 25.61
C GLY A 177 0.61 23.89 27.04
N GLU A 178 0.00 22.72 27.16
CA GLU A 178 -0.42 22.11 28.41
C GLU A 178 0.37 20.83 28.65
N TYR A 179 0.72 20.58 29.91
CA TYR A 179 1.37 19.36 30.36
C TYR A 179 0.64 18.79 31.56
N TYR A 180 0.05 17.62 31.38
CA TYR A 180 -0.69 16.87 32.41
C TYR A 180 0.27 15.93 33.13
N LEU A 181 0.51 16.16 34.43
CA LEU A 181 1.54 15.45 35.17
C LEU A 181 1.16 13.98 35.41
N ASP A 182 -0.11 13.71 35.71
CA ASP A 182 -0.60 12.37 36.04
C ASP A 182 -0.58 11.41 34.84
N THR A 183 -1.06 11.88 33.67
CA THR A 183 -1.17 11.08 32.45
C THR A 183 0.07 11.17 31.55
N ARG A 184 0.96 12.15 31.80
CA ARG A 184 2.11 12.49 30.94
C ARG A 184 1.68 12.79 29.51
N LEU A 185 0.57 13.51 29.36
CA LEU A 185 0.12 14.04 28.09
C LEU A 185 0.62 15.48 27.92
N ALA A 186 1.12 15.80 26.73
CA ALA A 186 1.48 17.15 26.34
C ALA A 186 0.62 17.59 25.14
N ASN A 187 -0.16 18.65 25.31
CA ASN A 187 -1.00 19.23 24.26
C ASN A 187 -0.38 20.56 23.85
N PHE A 188 0.30 20.60 22.72
CA PHE A 188 1.12 21.73 22.30
C PHE A 188 0.56 22.32 21.01
N TYR A 189 0.60 23.65 20.91
CA TYR A 189 -0.10 24.40 19.88
C TYR A 189 0.78 25.55 19.36
N TYR A 190 0.63 25.81 18.07
CA TYR A 190 1.33 26.81 17.27
C TYR A 190 2.85 26.54 17.16
N ASN A 191 3.32 26.43 15.91
CA ASN A 191 4.74 26.22 15.56
C ASN A 191 5.41 25.05 16.30
N VAL A 192 4.67 23.95 16.47
CA VAL A 192 5.12 22.81 17.28
C VAL A 192 6.21 22.04 16.57
N LYS A 193 7.29 21.74 17.31
CA LYS A 193 8.41 20.92 16.84
C LYS A 193 8.75 19.86 17.87
N LEU A 194 8.59 18.58 17.50
CA LEU A 194 9.07 17.44 18.28
C LEU A 194 10.31 16.85 17.59
N ARG A 195 11.41 16.77 18.32
CA ARG A 195 12.60 16.04 17.91
C ARG A 195 12.75 14.81 18.80
N SER A 196 12.80 13.62 18.20
CA SER A 196 12.99 12.33 18.88
C SER A 196 14.15 11.59 18.21
N GLY A 197 15.36 11.74 18.76
CA GLY A 197 16.58 11.25 18.11
C GLY A 197 16.81 11.92 16.75
N GLU A 198 16.81 11.12 15.68
CA GLU A 198 16.96 11.59 14.30
C GLU A 198 15.64 12.07 13.66
N ASP A 199 14.49 11.78 14.29
CA ASP A 199 13.20 12.14 13.74
C ASP A 199 12.83 13.58 14.11
N LEU A 200 12.16 14.26 13.18
CA LEU A 200 11.62 15.60 13.35
C LEU A 200 10.17 15.64 12.89
N ILE A 201 9.28 16.02 13.80
CA ILE A 201 7.88 16.34 13.52
C ILE A 201 7.70 17.84 13.61
N THR A 202 7.08 18.44 12.59
CA THR A 202 6.65 19.84 12.59
C THR A 202 5.16 19.88 12.30
N THR A 203 4.39 20.56 13.15
CA THR A 203 2.93 20.63 13.05
C THR A 203 2.39 21.91 13.70
N ASP A 204 1.14 22.26 13.41
CA ASP A 204 0.43 23.33 14.11
C ASP A 204 -0.01 22.88 15.51
N THR A 205 -0.60 21.69 15.64
CA THR A 205 -1.11 21.17 16.90
C THR A 205 -0.67 19.71 17.09
N LEU A 206 -0.12 19.42 18.27
CA LEU A 206 0.39 18.11 18.65
C LEU A 206 -0.20 17.66 19.99
N PHE A 207 -0.79 16.46 20.00
CA PHE A 207 -1.06 15.74 21.24
C PHE A 207 -0.04 14.62 21.38
N TYR A 208 0.80 14.69 22.41
CA TYR A 208 1.90 13.74 22.62
C TYR A 208 1.70 12.93 23.90
N ASP A 209 1.64 11.61 23.77
CA ASP A 209 1.71 10.67 24.90
C ASP A 209 3.18 10.28 25.12
N LEU A 210 3.81 10.93 26.10
CA LEU A 210 5.22 10.69 26.46
C LEU A 210 5.46 9.26 26.93
N SER A 211 4.42 8.57 27.43
CA SER A 211 4.53 7.20 27.94
C SER A 211 4.72 6.18 26.83
N LYS A 212 4.24 6.49 25.63
CA LYS A 212 4.19 5.59 24.48
C LYS A 212 4.98 6.12 23.29
N SER A 213 5.60 7.29 23.42
CA SER A 213 6.23 8.02 22.32
C SER A 213 5.32 8.15 21.09
N LEU A 214 4.03 8.41 21.36
CA LEU A 214 2.98 8.48 20.35
C LEU A 214 2.54 9.93 20.13
N ALA A 215 2.81 10.43 18.93
CA ALA A 215 2.47 11.77 18.48
C ALA A 215 1.20 11.74 17.62
N HIS A 216 0.14 12.44 18.04
CA HIS A 216 -1.02 12.75 17.20
C HIS A 216 -0.87 14.17 16.66
N VAL A 217 -0.64 14.27 15.35
CA VAL A 217 -0.53 15.56 14.65
C VAL A 217 -1.88 15.94 14.05
N THR A 218 -2.21 17.23 14.14
CA THR A 218 -3.42 17.80 13.53
C THR A 218 -3.13 19.14 12.87
N GLY A 219 -3.65 19.32 11.66
CA GLY A 219 -3.28 20.42 10.77
C GLY A 219 -2.06 20.09 9.91
N PRO A 220 -1.63 21.01 9.02
CA PRO A 220 -0.52 20.78 8.10
C PRO A 220 0.74 20.35 8.82
N SER A 221 1.13 19.09 8.61
CA SER A 221 2.20 18.44 9.36
C SER A 221 3.20 17.77 8.45
N ARG A 222 4.46 17.76 8.89
CA ARG A 222 5.55 17.09 8.22
C ARG A 222 6.36 16.28 9.24
N ILE A 223 6.58 15.00 8.93
CA ILE A 223 7.41 14.09 9.72
C ILE A 223 8.59 13.69 8.85
N VAL A 224 9.81 13.89 9.34
CA VAL A 224 11.05 13.53 8.66
C VAL A 224 11.78 12.49 9.49
N SER A 225 12.07 11.33 8.89
CA SER A 225 12.83 10.24 9.50
C SER A 225 13.86 9.72 8.49
N LYS A 226 15.13 10.11 8.66
CA LYS A 226 16.22 9.86 7.70
C LYS A 226 15.85 10.35 6.29
N ASN A 227 15.67 9.43 5.34
CA ASN A 227 15.30 9.72 3.95
C ASN A 227 13.78 9.68 3.70
N SER A 228 13.00 9.33 4.72
CA SER A 228 11.54 9.23 4.64
C SER A 228 10.91 10.56 5.04
N VAL A 229 9.98 11.05 4.22
CA VAL A 229 9.21 12.25 4.50
C VAL A 229 7.72 11.92 4.42
N ILE A 230 7.00 12.24 5.48
CA ILE A 230 5.54 12.12 5.55
C ILE A 230 4.96 13.53 5.58
N ASN A 231 3.98 13.81 4.72
CA ASN A 231 3.15 14.99 4.81
C ASN A 231 1.72 14.55 5.11
N THR A 232 1.11 15.13 6.15
CA THR A 232 -0.24 14.76 6.59
C THR A 232 -0.93 15.93 7.29
N ASP A 233 -2.25 16.00 7.22
CA ASP A 233 -3.07 16.93 8.01
C ASP A 233 -3.60 16.27 9.30
N ASN A 234 -3.61 14.94 9.35
CA ASN A 234 -4.01 14.18 10.53
C ASN A 234 -3.30 12.83 10.57
N GLY A 235 -2.69 12.49 11.69
CA GLY A 235 -2.11 11.16 11.84
C GLY A 235 -1.45 10.90 13.18
N PHE A 236 -1.24 9.62 13.46
CA PHE A 236 -0.51 9.14 14.62
C PHE A 236 0.87 8.65 14.17
N TYR A 237 1.92 9.02 14.89
CA TYR A 237 3.29 8.59 14.66
C TYR A 237 3.90 8.05 15.94
N ASP A 238 4.31 6.80 15.91
CA ASP A 238 5.06 6.14 16.99
C ASP A 238 6.55 6.20 16.64
N SER A 239 7.30 7.02 17.38
CA SER A 239 8.73 7.25 17.11
C SER A 239 9.62 6.09 17.57
N ASP A 240 9.14 5.19 18.42
CA ASP A 240 9.91 4.03 18.86
C ASP A 240 9.75 2.86 17.89
N ASN A 241 8.52 2.56 17.45
CA ASN A 241 8.22 1.48 16.51
C ASN A 241 8.33 1.89 15.04
N LYS A 242 8.50 3.18 14.74
CA LYS A 242 8.56 3.73 13.37
C LYS A 242 7.32 3.41 12.54
N THR A 243 6.16 3.49 13.17
CA THR A 243 4.86 3.26 12.53
C THR A 243 4.05 4.54 12.44
N ALA A 244 3.29 4.70 11.36
CA ALA A 244 2.39 5.83 11.19
C ALA A 244 0.99 5.36 10.77
N GLN A 245 -0.04 6.01 11.32
CA GLN A 245 -1.42 5.90 10.87
C GLN A 245 -1.82 7.27 10.34
N LEU A 246 -2.08 7.36 9.05
CA LEU A 246 -2.19 8.62 8.34
C LEU A 246 -3.56 8.72 7.67
N TYR A 247 -4.20 9.88 7.79
CA TYR A 247 -5.56 10.12 7.30
C TYR A 247 -5.62 11.41 6.49
N GLN A 248 -6.72 11.59 5.76
CA GLN A 248 -6.98 12.79 4.96
C GLN A 248 -5.97 12.95 3.82
N ARG A 249 -5.77 11.88 3.04
CA ARG A 249 -4.99 11.94 1.80
C ARG A 249 -3.51 12.26 2.01
N SER A 250 -2.92 11.68 3.06
CA SER A 250 -1.51 11.86 3.42
C SER A 250 -0.59 11.25 2.36
N THR A 251 0.65 11.75 2.30
CA THR A 251 1.69 11.27 1.39
C THR A 251 2.92 10.83 2.16
N VAL A 252 3.49 9.68 1.77
CA VAL A 252 4.81 9.21 2.21
C VAL A 252 5.74 9.16 1.00
N ASN A 253 6.90 9.81 1.12
CA ASN A 253 8.02 9.69 0.19
C ASN A 253 9.16 8.93 0.89
N ASP A 254 9.63 7.85 0.27
CA ASP A 254 10.77 7.07 0.74
C ASP A 254 11.71 6.75 -0.43
N ASN A 255 12.82 7.51 -0.53
CA ASN A 255 13.85 7.34 -1.57
C ASN A 255 13.28 7.37 -3.01
N GLY A 256 12.44 8.36 -3.33
CA GLY A 256 11.88 8.54 -4.68
C GLY A 256 10.63 7.69 -4.98
N LYS A 257 10.18 6.88 -4.01
CA LYS A 257 8.88 6.21 -4.04
C LYS A 257 7.86 7.04 -3.27
N ASN A 258 6.81 7.46 -3.95
CA ASN A 258 5.70 8.21 -3.39
C ASN A 258 4.50 7.28 -3.21
N ILE A 259 3.82 7.37 -2.07
CA ILE A 259 2.50 6.80 -1.89
C ILE A 259 1.56 7.82 -1.24
N THR A 260 0.39 7.99 -1.83
CA THR A 260 -0.69 8.84 -1.33
C THR A 260 -1.97 8.03 -1.24
N ALA A 261 -2.71 8.10 -0.14
CA ALA A 261 -3.97 7.38 0.05
C ALA A 261 -4.88 8.11 1.04
N ASP A 262 -6.19 7.90 0.97
CA ASP A 262 -7.15 8.52 1.90
C ASP A 262 -6.89 8.06 3.34
N THR A 263 -6.49 6.81 3.53
CA THR A 263 -5.91 6.26 4.75
C THR A 263 -4.68 5.42 4.43
N LEU A 264 -3.58 5.62 5.17
CA LEU A 264 -2.35 4.87 5.02
C LEU A 264 -1.83 4.40 6.39
N PHE A 265 -1.63 3.09 6.52
CA PHE A 265 -0.88 2.49 7.62
C PHE A 265 0.54 2.21 7.11
N TYR A 266 1.51 2.94 7.64
CA TYR A 266 2.92 2.84 7.22
C TYR A 266 3.75 2.21 8.32
N VAL A 267 4.51 1.17 7.98
CA VAL A 267 5.43 0.49 8.89
C VAL A 267 6.80 0.42 8.22
N LYS A 268 7.80 1.11 8.77
CA LYS A 268 9.15 1.08 8.20
C LYS A 268 9.72 -0.34 8.25
N ASN A 269 10.19 -0.85 7.12
CA ASN A 269 10.70 -2.24 7.00
C ASN A 269 9.66 -3.31 7.36
N GLY A 270 8.37 -2.99 7.33
CA GLY A 270 7.28 -3.91 7.66
C GLY A 270 6.21 -3.93 6.60
N GLU A 271 5.01 -4.34 7.00
CA GLU A 271 3.83 -4.33 6.13
C GLU A 271 3.12 -2.98 6.22
N SER A 272 2.94 -2.34 5.06
CA SER A 272 2.19 -1.10 4.91
C SER A 272 0.92 -1.36 4.09
N GLU A 273 -0.16 -0.66 4.44
CA GLU A 273 -1.47 -0.77 3.81
C GLU A 273 -2.01 0.61 3.42
N GLY A 274 -2.63 0.70 2.24
CA GLY A 274 -3.30 1.89 1.75
C GLY A 274 -4.75 1.60 1.38
N PHE A 275 -5.65 2.51 1.76
CA PHE A 275 -7.09 2.41 1.54
C PHE A 275 -7.62 3.71 0.93
N GLY A 276 -8.42 3.57 -0.13
CA GLY A 276 -9.09 4.68 -0.82
C GLY A 276 -8.14 5.53 -1.65
N ASN A 277 -8.42 5.67 -2.95
CA ASN A 277 -7.67 6.55 -3.87
C ASN A 277 -6.14 6.42 -3.74
N VAL A 278 -5.63 5.20 -3.63
CA VAL A 278 -4.21 4.92 -3.47
C VAL A 278 -3.49 5.24 -4.78
N VAL A 279 -2.45 6.08 -4.69
CA VAL A 279 -1.57 6.44 -5.79
C VAL A 279 -0.14 6.17 -5.34
N TYR A 280 0.49 5.20 -5.97
CA TYR A 280 1.90 4.87 -5.81
C TYR A 280 2.66 5.28 -7.07
N GLU A 281 3.84 5.88 -6.89
CA GLU A 281 4.72 6.33 -7.96
C GLU A 281 6.18 6.05 -7.60
N ASP A 282 6.90 5.35 -8.49
CA ASP A 282 8.34 5.18 -8.44
C ASP A 282 8.98 6.09 -9.49
N THR A 283 9.48 7.23 -9.04
CA THR A 283 10.08 8.24 -9.92
C THR A 283 11.44 7.83 -10.50
N ILE A 284 12.10 6.82 -9.90
CA ILE A 284 13.41 6.32 -10.34
C ILE A 284 13.21 5.35 -11.50
N ASN A 285 12.32 4.37 -11.33
CA ASN A 285 12.04 3.34 -12.32
C ASN A 285 10.91 3.73 -13.29
N LYS A 286 10.33 4.93 -13.11
CA LYS A 286 9.29 5.51 -13.98
C LYS A 286 8.07 4.60 -14.13
N ASN A 287 7.57 4.12 -13.00
CA ASN A 287 6.34 3.32 -12.94
C ASN A 287 5.39 3.86 -11.87
N GLY A 288 4.13 3.48 -11.99
CA GLY A 288 3.09 3.86 -11.04
C GLY A 288 2.02 2.80 -10.89
N LEU A 289 1.25 2.90 -9.82
CA LEU A 289 0.12 2.06 -9.50
C LEU A 289 -0.99 2.91 -8.88
N THR A 290 -2.22 2.79 -9.37
CA THR A 290 -3.41 3.31 -8.69
C THR A 290 -4.35 2.19 -8.31
N CYS A 291 -5.02 2.25 -7.16
CA CYS A 291 -6.01 1.26 -6.71
C CYS A 291 -6.83 1.77 -5.50
N GLU A 292 -7.87 1.05 -5.07
CA GLU A 292 -8.56 1.36 -3.80
C GLU A 292 -7.99 0.62 -2.59
N TYR A 293 -7.31 -0.52 -2.80
CA TYR A 293 -6.63 -1.22 -1.73
C TYR A 293 -5.25 -1.70 -2.16
N PHE A 294 -4.25 -1.38 -1.34
CA PHE A 294 -2.85 -1.74 -1.51
C PHE A 294 -2.29 -2.32 -0.22
N ARG A 295 -1.45 -3.34 -0.34
CA ARG A 295 -0.64 -3.87 0.75
C ARG A 295 0.74 -4.22 0.23
N TYR A 296 1.79 -3.83 0.94
CA TYR A 296 3.16 -4.18 0.60
C TYR A 296 4.02 -4.36 1.85
N ASN A 297 4.82 -5.41 1.86
CA ASN A 297 5.73 -5.70 2.95
C ASN A 297 7.18 -5.47 2.50
N ASP A 298 7.83 -4.44 3.04
CA ASP A 298 9.19 -4.03 2.71
C ASP A 298 10.23 -5.13 2.97
N SER A 299 10.02 -5.94 4.01
CA SER A 299 10.95 -7.01 4.43
C SER A 299 10.90 -8.23 3.52
N THR A 300 9.69 -8.60 3.06
CA THR A 300 9.50 -9.80 2.21
C THR A 300 9.42 -9.46 0.72
N GLY A 301 9.18 -8.19 0.39
CA GLY A 301 8.97 -7.72 -0.99
C GLY A 301 7.70 -8.28 -1.64
N ILE A 302 6.72 -8.71 -0.83
CA ILE A 302 5.42 -9.20 -1.27
C ILE A 302 4.44 -8.04 -1.31
N GLY A 303 3.76 -7.87 -2.43
CA GLY A 303 2.76 -6.82 -2.66
C GLY A 303 1.45 -7.35 -3.19
N PHE A 304 0.39 -6.59 -2.96
CA PHE A 304 -0.97 -6.89 -3.37
C PHE A 304 -1.72 -5.58 -3.65
N ALA A 305 -2.44 -5.52 -4.76
CA ALA A 305 -3.32 -4.41 -5.08
C ALA A 305 -4.59 -4.92 -5.76
N THR A 306 -5.75 -4.41 -5.35
CA THR A 306 -7.05 -4.82 -5.88
C THR A 306 -8.01 -3.64 -5.86
N ASN A 307 -9.26 -3.85 -6.29
CA ASN A 307 -10.29 -2.83 -6.44
C ASN A 307 -9.82 -1.72 -7.39
N ASN A 308 -9.97 -1.96 -8.69
CA ASN A 308 -9.54 -1.08 -9.78
C ASN A 308 -8.02 -0.82 -9.88
N PRO A 309 -7.14 -1.83 -9.77
CA PRO A 309 -5.71 -1.60 -9.88
C PRO A 309 -5.29 -1.26 -11.32
N VAL A 310 -4.51 -0.21 -11.49
CA VAL A 310 -3.92 0.19 -12.77
C VAL A 310 -2.42 0.38 -12.60
N MET A 311 -1.65 -0.40 -13.33
CA MET A 311 -0.21 -0.23 -13.45
C MET A 311 0.11 0.67 -14.63
N MET A 312 1.07 1.57 -14.44
CA MET A 312 1.57 2.49 -15.46
C MET A 312 3.08 2.30 -15.60
N ASP A 313 3.55 2.19 -16.82
CA ASP A 313 4.97 2.29 -17.17
C ASP A 313 5.15 3.47 -18.13
N TYR A 314 5.85 4.50 -17.66
CA TYR A 314 6.19 5.70 -18.42
C TYR A 314 7.71 5.84 -18.58
N SER A 315 8.43 4.72 -18.55
CA SER A 315 9.88 4.68 -18.78
C SER A 315 10.25 5.09 -20.21
N GLN A 316 9.32 4.94 -21.16
CA GLN A 316 9.44 5.27 -22.57
C GLN A 316 8.71 6.59 -22.92
N GLY A 317 8.73 6.98 -24.20
CA GLY A 317 8.06 8.20 -24.67
C GLY A 317 6.53 8.20 -24.60
N ASP A 318 5.89 7.03 -24.51
CA ASP A 318 4.45 6.86 -24.29
C ASP A 318 4.21 5.92 -23.11
N THR A 319 3.08 6.06 -22.43
CA THR A 319 2.75 5.29 -21.23
C THR A 319 2.01 4.00 -21.58
N LEU A 320 2.51 2.87 -21.08
CA LEU A 320 1.75 1.62 -21.06
C LEU A 320 0.83 1.61 -19.84
N TRP A 321 -0.47 1.53 -20.09
CA TRP A 321 -1.50 1.37 -19.06
C TRP A 321 -1.95 -0.08 -19.02
N MET A 322 -1.99 -0.68 -17.84
CA MET A 322 -2.46 -2.05 -17.66
C MET A 322 -3.41 -2.13 -16.47
N HIS A 323 -4.61 -2.63 -16.71
CA HIS A 323 -5.62 -2.88 -15.69
C HIS A 323 -5.88 -4.38 -15.56
N ALA A 324 -6.12 -4.82 -14.34
CA ALA A 324 -6.54 -6.17 -13.99
C ALA A 324 -7.51 -6.10 -12.81
N ASP A 325 -8.14 -7.21 -12.47
CA ASP A 325 -8.94 -7.32 -11.24
C ASP A 325 -8.06 -7.20 -9.99
N THR A 326 -6.93 -7.91 -9.99
CA THR A 326 -5.98 -7.98 -8.88
C THR A 326 -4.54 -8.08 -9.41
N LEU A 327 -3.62 -7.39 -8.73
CA LEU A 327 -2.18 -7.47 -8.95
C LEU A 327 -1.51 -8.04 -7.70
N ARG A 328 -0.55 -8.95 -7.91
CA ARG A 328 0.30 -9.49 -6.85
C ARG A 328 1.77 -9.38 -7.26
N LEU A 329 2.59 -8.91 -6.35
CA LEU A 329 4.03 -8.77 -6.53
C LEU A 329 4.75 -9.73 -5.59
N GLU A 330 5.77 -10.40 -6.10
CA GLU A 330 6.72 -11.17 -5.31
C GLU A 330 8.14 -10.73 -5.70
N THR A 331 8.94 -10.34 -4.71
CA THR A 331 10.36 -10.03 -4.90
C THR A 331 11.19 -11.18 -4.33
N PHE A 332 12.16 -11.65 -5.10
CA PHE A 332 13.09 -12.71 -4.72
C PHE A 332 14.48 -12.11 -4.51
N PHE A 333 15.24 -12.67 -3.56
CA PHE A 333 16.60 -12.22 -3.22
C PHE A 333 16.69 -10.70 -2.94
N ILE A 334 15.72 -10.18 -2.18
CA ILE A 334 15.67 -8.77 -1.77
C ILE A 334 16.99 -8.33 -1.11
N ASN A 335 17.39 -7.08 -1.33
CA ASN A 335 18.63 -6.50 -0.81
C ASN A 335 19.93 -7.17 -1.30
N THR A 336 19.88 -7.85 -2.45
CA THR A 336 21.06 -8.39 -3.15
C THR A 336 21.09 -7.91 -4.59
N ASP A 337 22.27 -8.00 -5.23
CA ASP A 337 22.45 -7.67 -6.65
C ASP A 337 21.73 -8.67 -7.59
N SER A 338 21.23 -9.79 -7.04
CA SER A 338 20.48 -10.82 -7.78
C SER A 338 18.96 -10.69 -7.62
N ALA A 339 18.48 -9.56 -7.08
CA ALA A 339 17.06 -9.33 -6.85
C ALA A 339 16.26 -9.33 -8.16
N TYR A 340 15.15 -10.07 -8.18
CA TYR A 340 14.20 -10.05 -9.29
C TYR A 340 12.76 -10.07 -8.79
N ARG A 341 11.82 -9.68 -9.66
CA ARG A 341 10.41 -9.51 -9.34
C ARG A 341 9.54 -10.34 -10.26
N LYS A 342 8.47 -10.91 -9.69
CA LYS A 342 7.37 -11.51 -10.42
C LYS A 342 6.10 -10.72 -10.14
N VAL A 343 5.50 -10.18 -11.20
CA VAL A 343 4.22 -9.51 -11.14
C VAL A 343 3.18 -10.41 -11.77
N HIS A 344 2.12 -10.66 -11.01
CA HIS A 344 1.00 -11.50 -11.35
C HIS A 344 -0.23 -10.62 -11.49
N ALA A 345 -0.83 -10.60 -12.67
CA ALA A 345 -2.07 -9.89 -12.95
C ALA A 345 -3.18 -10.92 -13.22
N TYR A 346 -4.16 -10.97 -12.32
CA TYR A 346 -5.25 -11.94 -12.32
C TYR A 346 -6.54 -11.23 -11.89
N HIS A 347 -7.68 -11.32 -12.54
CA HIS A 347 -7.95 -11.75 -13.92
C HIS A 347 -8.29 -10.52 -14.79
N LYS A 348 -8.75 -10.75 -16.02
CA LYS A 348 -9.31 -9.72 -16.94
C LYS A 348 -8.31 -8.63 -17.32
N VAL A 349 -7.07 -9.03 -17.59
CA VAL A 349 -5.99 -8.12 -17.98
C VAL A 349 -6.32 -7.41 -19.29
N ARG A 350 -6.28 -6.08 -19.27
CA ARG A 350 -6.40 -5.21 -20.44
C ARG A 350 -5.25 -4.21 -20.40
N ALA A 351 -4.54 -4.07 -21.52
CA ALA A 351 -3.41 -3.17 -21.63
C ALA A 351 -3.51 -2.29 -22.88
N PHE A 352 -3.07 -1.04 -22.76
CA PHE A 352 -3.11 -0.04 -23.80
C PHE A 352 -1.85 0.83 -23.79
N ARG A 353 -1.24 0.96 -24.97
CA ARG A 353 -0.33 2.01 -25.39
C ARG A 353 -0.65 2.31 -26.86
N SER A 354 -0.22 3.46 -27.39
CA SER A 354 -0.57 3.85 -28.77
C SER A 354 -0.18 2.81 -29.85
N ASP A 355 0.95 2.12 -29.66
CA ASP A 355 1.51 1.14 -30.58
C ASP A 355 1.14 -0.32 -30.26
N ILE A 356 0.73 -0.62 -29.03
CA ILE A 356 0.40 -1.99 -28.59
C ILE A 356 -0.83 -2.02 -27.70
N GLN A 357 -1.74 -2.94 -27.98
CA GLN A 357 -2.88 -3.22 -27.13
C GLN A 357 -2.94 -4.72 -26.87
N ALA A 358 -3.40 -5.11 -25.69
CA ALA A 358 -3.49 -6.53 -25.34
C ALA A 358 -4.69 -6.80 -24.42
N VAL A 359 -5.27 -7.98 -24.58
CA VAL A 359 -6.24 -8.54 -23.64
C VAL A 359 -5.91 -10.00 -23.38
N CYS A 360 -6.00 -10.42 -22.12
CA CYS A 360 -5.89 -11.82 -21.72
C CYS A 360 -6.61 -12.03 -20.40
N ASP A 361 -6.81 -13.28 -19.99
CA ASP A 361 -7.33 -13.52 -18.64
C ASP A 361 -6.27 -13.16 -17.59
N SER A 362 -5.04 -13.58 -17.82
CA SER A 362 -3.98 -13.56 -16.83
C SER A 362 -2.62 -13.23 -17.45
N LEU A 363 -1.80 -12.45 -16.75
CA LEU A 363 -0.44 -12.11 -17.18
C LEU A 363 0.55 -12.33 -16.03
N VAL A 364 1.71 -12.89 -16.34
CA VAL A 364 2.84 -12.98 -15.41
C VAL A 364 4.05 -12.33 -16.05
N ALA A 365 4.59 -11.29 -15.42
CA ALA A 365 5.85 -10.66 -15.80
C ALA A 365 6.94 -11.06 -14.82
N ASN A 366 8.06 -11.59 -15.33
CA ASN A 366 9.21 -12.00 -14.55
C ASN A 366 10.44 -11.21 -15.00
N SER A 367 11.07 -10.48 -14.08
CA SER A 367 12.26 -9.69 -14.41
C SER A 367 13.54 -10.51 -14.47
N GLN A 368 13.54 -11.76 -14.01
CA GLN A 368 14.73 -12.63 -14.05
C GLN A 368 15.11 -13.03 -15.47
N ASP A 369 14.12 -13.32 -16.31
CA ASP A 369 14.26 -13.71 -17.72
C ASP A 369 13.71 -12.64 -18.68
N SER A 370 13.30 -11.49 -18.12
CA SER A 370 12.65 -10.37 -18.81
C SER A 370 11.46 -10.83 -19.66
N CYS A 371 10.67 -11.77 -19.13
CA CYS A 371 9.55 -12.39 -19.84
C CYS A 371 8.19 -11.95 -19.29
N ALA A 372 7.32 -11.47 -20.18
CA ALA A 372 5.89 -11.35 -19.93
C ALA A 372 5.14 -12.51 -20.61
N THR A 373 4.45 -13.32 -19.84
CA THR A 373 3.62 -14.43 -20.34
C THR A 373 2.14 -14.12 -20.12
N MET A 374 1.38 -14.13 -21.21
CA MET A 374 -0.08 -13.97 -21.21
C MET A 374 -0.75 -15.32 -21.43
N TYR A 375 -1.81 -15.58 -20.66
CA TYR A 375 -2.51 -16.87 -20.61
C TYR A 375 -4.00 -16.75 -20.95
N LYS A 376 -4.59 -17.89 -21.35
CA LYS A 376 -6.01 -18.09 -21.70
C LYS A 376 -6.45 -17.16 -22.84
N ASP A 377 -6.03 -17.56 -24.02
CA ASP A 377 -6.37 -16.97 -25.32
C ASP A 377 -5.97 -15.49 -25.44
N PRO A 378 -4.72 -15.10 -25.13
CA PRO A 378 -4.28 -13.72 -25.31
C PRO A 378 -4.45 -13.23 -26.75
N ILE A 379 -4.84 -11.97 -26.87
CA ILE A 379 -4.95 -11.27 -28.15
C ILE A 379 -4.19 -9.96 -28.03
N LEU A 380 -3.33 -9.69 -29.01
CA LEU A 380 -2.61 -8.43 -29.15
C LEU A 380 -2.98 -7.75 -30.45
N TRP A 381 -2.88 -6.43 -30.42
CA TRP A 381 -3.00 -5.59 -31.60
C TRP A 381 -1.81 -4.65 -31.71
N ASN A 382 -1.43 -4.38 -32.96
CA ASN A 382 -0.44 -3.37 -33.30
C ASN A 382 -1.07 -2.42 -34.32
N GLY A 383 -1.44 -1.22 -33.84
CA GLY A 383 -2.26 -0.30 -34.63
C GLY A 383 -3.67 -0.85 -34.93
N PRO A 384 -4.40 -0.21 -35.87
CA PRO A 384 -5.79 -0.56 -36.15
C PRO A 384 -5.96 -1.81 -37.01
N SER A 385 -4.93 -2.23 -37.74
CA SER A 385 -5.07 -3.25 -38.80
C SER A 385 -4.47 -4.61 -38.46
N ARG A 386 -3.65 -4.74 -37.41
CA ARG A 386 -2.96 -6.00 -37.11
C ARG A 386 -3.43 -6.62 -35.80
N GLN A 387 -3.66 -7.93 -35.82
CA GLN A 387 -4.00 -8.74 -34.65
C GLN A 387 -3.16 -10.01 -34.61
N LEU A 388 -2.78 -10.40 -33.40
CA LEU A 388 -2.09 -11.65 -33.11
C LEU A 388 -2.78 -12.35 -31.95
N LEU A 389 -3.04 -13.65 -32.08
CA LEU A 389 -3.65 -14.46 -31.03
C LEU A 389 -3.03 -15.85 -30.97
N GLY A 390 -3.21 -16.51 -29.83
CA GLY A 390 -2.85 -17.90 -29.56
C GLY A 390 -3.30 -18.32 -28.17
N GLU A 391 -2.94 -19.52 -27.72
CA GLU A 391 -3.32 -20.03 -26.38
C GLU A 391 -2.46 -19.41 -25.27
N VAL A 392 -1.17 -19.19 -25.58
CA VAL A 392 -0.18 -18.53 -24.70
C VAL A 392 0.71 -17.64 -25.56
N ILE A 393 0.98 -16.42 -25.08
CA ILE A 393 1.91 -15.50 -25.73
C ILE A 393 2.99 -15.10 -24.74
N LYS A 394 4.25 -15.27 -25.14
CA LYS A 394 5.43 -14.87 -24.39
C LYS A 394 6.14 -13.75 -25.11
N VAL A 395 6.48 -12.70 -24.39
CA VAL A 395 7.26 -11.56 -24.89
C VAL A 395 8.49 -11.43 -24.01
N TYR A 396 9.67 -11.45 -24.64
CA TYR A 396 10.94 -11.29 -23.97
C TYR A 396 11.56 -9.95 -24.39
N SER A 397 11.94 -9.18 -23.39
CA SER A 397 12.59 -7.88 -23.58
C SER A 397 14.09 -7.96 -23.31
N ASN A 398 14.82 -7.00 -23.87
CA ASN A 398 16.14 -6.59 -23.45
C ASN A 398 16.05 -5.11 -23.09
N ASP A 399 16.15 -4.82 -21.81
CA ASP A 399 15.85 -3.50 -21.24
C ASP A 399 14.47 -2.99 -21.68
N SER A 400 14.45 -1.91 -22.46
CA SER A 400 13.25 -1.24 -22.96
C SER A 400 12.72 -1.78 -24.29
N THR A 401 13.45 -2.70 -24.94
CA THR A 401 13.10 -3.15 -26.30
C THR A 401 12.74 -4.63 -26.31
N ILE A 402 11.80 -5.02 -27.17
CA ILE A 402 11.48 -6.43 -27.38
C ILE A 402 12.63 -7.08 -28.15
N ARG A 403 13.06 -8.28 -27.74
CA ARG A 403 14.06 -9.10 -28.44
C ARG A 403 13.46 -10.35 -29.08
N PHE A 404 12.43 -10.93 -28.47
CA PHE A 404 11.81 -12.16 -28.93
C PHE A 404 10.35 -12.23 -28.48
N ALA A 405 9.47 -12.68 -29.37
CA ALA A 405 8.09 -12.98 -29.02
C ALA A 405 7.71 -14.36 -29.55
N GLN A 406 6.87 -15.07 -28.81
CA GLN A 406 6.44 -16.42 -29.12
C GLN A 406 4.94 -16.56 -28.87
N VAL A 407 4.22 -17.04 -29.88
CA VAL A 407 2.81 -17.38 -29.82
C VAL A 407 2.70 -18.89 -29.90
N ILE A 408 2.10 -19.49 -28.88
CA ILE A 408 2.07 -20.94 -28.68
C ILE A 408 0.61 -21.39 -28.73
N GLY A 409 0.34 -22.40 -29.56
CA GLY A 409 -0.98 -23.00 -29.69
C GLY A 409 -1.91 -22.13 -30.54
N GLN A 410 -2.43 -22.70 -31.63
CA GLN A 410 -3.40 -22.06 -32.53
C GLN A 410 -3.04 -20.63 -32.92
N ALA A 411 -1.75 -20.39 -33.20
CA ALA A 411 -1.25 -19.07 -33.52
C ALA A 411 -1.90 -18.54 -34.80
N LEU A 412 -2.46 -17.34 -34.75
CA LEU A 412 -3.05 -16.65 -35.89
C LEU A 412 -2.60 -15.20 -35.90
N GLY A 413 -1.93 -14.82 -36.99
CA GLY A 413 -1.62 -13.44 -37.33
C GLY A 413 -2.55 -12.94 -38.43
N LEU A 414 -3.16 -11.79 -38.23
CA LEU A 414 -4.06 -11.13 -39.18
C LEU A 414 -3.59 -9.70 -39.43
N GLU A 415 -3.61 -9.30 -40.69
CA GLU A 415 -3.42 -7.91 -41.11
C GLU A 415 -4.54 -7.53 -42.08
N GLN A 416 -5.39 -6.59 -41.67
CA GLN A 416 -6.45 -6.01 -42.48
C GLN A 416 -5.85 -5.04 -43.51
N LEU A 417 -6.22 -5.23 -44.78
CA LEU A 417 -5.79 -4.34 -45.87
C LEU A 417 -6.59 -3.03 -45.85
N PRO A 418 -6.12 -1.97 -46.55
CA PRO A 418 -6.79 -0.66 -46.58
C PRO A 418 -8.24 -0.70 -47.06
N ASP A 419 -8.62 -1.67 -47.89
CA ASP A 419 -10.01 -1.86 -48.34
C ASP A 419 -10.96 -2.39 -47.24
N SER A 420 -10.44 -2.69 -46.05
CA SER A 420 -11.17 -3.22 -44.88
C SER A 420 -11.85 -4.58 -45.08
N THR A 421 -11.79 -5.17 -46.28
CA THR A 421 -12.47 -6.42 -46.64
C THR A 421 -11.52 -7.61 -46.68
N HIS A 422 -10.30 -7.39 -47.18
CA HIS A 422 -9.29 -8.41 -47.33
C HIS A 422 -8.32 -8.44 -46.15
N PHE A 423 -7.82 -9.64 -45.86
CA PHE A 423 -6.90 -9.88 -44.74
C PHE A 423 -5.74 -10.74 -45.21
N ASN A 424 -4.52 -10.26 -44.97
CA ASN A 424 -3.36 -11.13 -44.92
C ASN A 424 -3.49 -12.00 -43.68
N GLN A 425 -3.34 -13.31 -43.85
CA GLN A 425 -3.59 -14.30 -42.80
C GLN A 425 -2.41 -15.26 -42.75
N LEU A 426 -1.98 -15.56 -41.53
CA LEU A 426 -0.99 -16.58 -41.25
C LEU A 426 -1.51 -17.38 -40.05
N ALA A 427 -1.67 -18.68 -40.22
CA ALA A 427 -2.02 -19.61 -39.15
C ALA A 427 -0.93 -20.66 -39.00
N ALA A 428 -0.61 -21.05 -37.76
CA ALA A 428 0.37 -22.08 -37.46
C ALA A 428 0.12 -22.69 -36.07
N ARG A 429 0.79 -23.80 -35.75
CA ARG A 429 0.82 -24.31 -34.36
C ARG A 429 1.57 -23.35 -33.44
N GLU A 430 2.64 -22.75 -33.94
CA GLU A 430 3.52 -21.85 -33.20
C GLU A 430 4.05 -20.75 -34.11
N MET A 431 4.16 -19.54 -33.59
CA MET A 431 4.84 -18.43 -34.26
C MET A 431 5.92 -17.84 -33.36
N ARG A 432 7.00 -17.37 -33.98
CA ARG A 432 8.15 -16.75 -33.34
C ARG A 432 8.51 -15.48 -34.09
N ALA A 433 8.83 -14.42 -33.35
CA ALA A 433 9.31 -13.17 -33.92
C ALA A 433 10.60 -12.76 -33.19
N TYR A 434 11.62 -12.40 -33.96
CA TYR A 434 12.92 -11.97 -33.49
C TYR A 434 13.14 -10.51 -33.86
N PHE A 435 13.68 -9.76 -32.91
CA PHE A 435 13.80 -8.32 -32.98
C PHE A 435 15.25 -7.89 -32.70
N ILE A 436 15.67 -6.80 -33.34
CA ILE A 436 16.92 -6.09 -33.05
C ILE A 436 16.54 -4.63 -32.77
N ASP A 437 16.89 -4.15 -31.57
CA ASP A 437 16.53 -2.81 -31.07
C ASP A 437 15.02 -2.51 -31.17
N GLY A 438 14.20 -3.51 -30.82
CA GLY A 438 12.73 -3.44 -30.91
C GLY A 438 12.16 -3.51 -32.33
N ASN A 439 13.00 -3.58 -33.37
CA ASN A 439 12.55 -3.70 -34.75
C ASN A 439 12.49 -5.17 -35.17
N PRO A 440 11.37 -5.63 -35.79
CA PRO A 440 11.27 -7.00 -36.26
C PRO A 440 12.28 -7.27 -37.39
N ARG A 441 12.94 -8.43 -37.31
CA ARG A 441 13.95 -8.87 -38.28
C ARG A 441 13.64 -10.22 -38.88
N MET A 442 13.05 -11.11 -38.10
CA MET A 442 12.66 -12.42 -38.57
C MET A 442 11.37 -12.87 -37.92
N GLY A 443 10.44 -13.36 -38.73
CA GLY A 443 9.28 -14.13 -38.31
C GLY A 443 9.46 -15.59 -38.69
N GLU A 444 8.96 -16.51 -37.87
CA GLU A 444 8.95 -17.94 -38.13
C GLU A 444 7.60 -18.52 -37.71
N ALA A 445 6.94 -19.23 -38.60
CA ALA A 445 5.69 -19.96 -38.36
C ALA A 445 5.97 -21.45 -38.54
N ILE A 446 5.55 -22.27 -37.58
CA ILE A 446 5.94 -23.68 -37.47
C ILE A 446 4.70 -24.56 -37.23
N GLY A 447 4.61 -25.65 -37.99
CA GLY A 447 3.62 -26.71 -37.85
C GLY A 447 2.28 -26.37 -38.48
N ASN A 448 1.94 -27.06 -39.56
CA ASN A 448 0.71 -26.86 -40.34
C ASN A 448 0.48 -25.38 -40.71
N VAL A 449 1.49 -24.74 -41.27
CA VAL A 449 1.41 -23.34 -41.66
C VAL A 449 0.45 -23.19 -42.83
N GLN A 450 -0.56 -22.34 -42.66
CA GLN A 450 -1.47 -21.92 -43.73
C GLN A 450 -1.39 -20.40 -43.85
N SER A 451 -1.27 -19.90 -45.07
CA SER A 451 -1.24 -18.46 -45.33
C SER A 451 -2.18 -18.09 -46.47
N ILE A 452 -2.83 -16.93 -46.31
CA ILE A 452 -3.48 -16.19 -47.38
C ILE A 452 -2.75 -14.85 -47.46
N TYR A 453 -2.22 -14.54 -48.64
CA TYR A 453 -1.55 -13.27 -48.91
C TYR A 453 -2.11 -12.65 -50.18
N TYR A 454 -2.39 -11.35 -50.12
CA TYR A 454 -2.84 -10.59 -51.27
C TYR A 454 -1.69 -9.73 -51.80
N PRO A 455 -1.00 -10.15 -52.88
CA PRO A 455 -0.01 -9.30 -53.52
C PRO A 455 -0.67 -8.05 -54.12
N ILE A 456 -0.01 -6.91 -53.92
CA ILE A 456 -0.43 -5.60 -54.40
C ILE A 456 0.57 -5.15 -55.47
N ASP A 457 0.07 -4.54 -56.56
CA ASP A 457 0.93 -3.90 -57.55
C ASP A 457 1.55 -2.61 -56.97
N GLU A 458 2.88 -2.52 -57.02
CA GLU A 458 3.64 -1.38 -56.47
C GLU A 458 3.35 -0.05 -57.18
N LYS A 459 2.85 -0.07 -58.42
CA LYS A 459 2.56 1.17 -59.19
C LYS A 459 1.21 1.77 -58.85
N ASP A 460 0.16 0.95 -58.82
CA ASP A 460 -1.23 1.43 -58.77
C ASP A 460 -1.98 0.98 -57.50
N SER A 461 -1.31 0.25 -56.59
CA SER A 461 -1.91 -0.28 -55.34
C SER A 461 -3.12 -1.20 -55.55
N VAL A 462 -3.24 -1.80 -56.75
CA VAL A 462 -4.31 -2.74 -57.09
C VAL A 462 -3.95 -4.15 -56.64
N LEU A 463 -4.91 -4.90 -56.10
CA LEU A 463 -4.74 -6.30 -55.74
C LEU A 463 -4.53 -7.14 -57.00
N ILE A 464 -3.41 -7.88 -57.06
CA ILE A 464 -3.07 -8.74 -58.20
C ILE A 464 -3.83 -10.07 -58.10
N GLY A 465 -4.00 -10.58 -56.88
CA GLY A 465 -4.69 -11.85 -56.65
C GLY A 465 -4.70 -12.26 -55.19
N HIS A 466 -5.00 -13.54 -54.99
CA HIS A 466 -5.08 -14.21 -53.71
C HIS A 466 -4.17 -15.44 -53.74
N ASN A 467 -3.07 -15.40 -52.99
CA ASN A 467 -2.15 -16.53 -52.88
C ASN A 467 -2.46 -17.32 -51.60
N TYR A 468 -2.90 -18.56 -51.77
CA TYR A 468 -3.04 -19.53 -50.68
C TYR A 468 -1.81 -20.43 -50.64
N LEU A 469 -1.21 -20.61 -49.46
CA LEU A 469 -0.02 -21.43 -49.28
C LEU A 469 -0.15 -22.33 -48.04
N GLU A 470 0.17 -23.61 -48.20
CA GLU A 470 0.35 -24.57 -47.11
C GLU A 470 1.78 -25.09 -47.06
N THR A 471 2.39 -25.13 -45.88
CA THR A 471 3.74 -25.66 -45.66
C THR A 471 3.92 -26.12 -44.22
N ASP A 472 4.99 -26.85 -43.92
CA ASP A 472 5.33 -27.20 -42.53
C ASP A 472 5.90 -26.00 -41.76
N THR A 473 6.85 -25.29 -42.37
CA THR A 473 7.54 -24.16 -41.74
C THR A 473 7.73 -23.03 -42.75
N MET A 474 7.43 -21.80 -42.33
CA MET A 474 7.63 -20.57 -43.09
C MET A 474 8.48 -19.59 -42.27
N ARG A 475 9.41 -18.90 -42.94
CA ARG A 475 10.26 -17.85 -42.37
C ARG A 475 10.16 -16.59 -43.21
N MET A 476 10.05 -15.46 -42.54
CA MET A 476 9.98 -14.13 -43.14
C MET A 476 11.14 -13.30 -42.62
N TYR A 477 11.91 -12.68 -43.51
CA TYR A 477 13.05 -11.84 -43.17
C TYR A 477 12.74 -10.39 -43.53
N MET A 478 13.00 -9.49 -42.59
CA MET A 478 12.73 -8.05 -42.74
C MET A 478 14.03 -7.26 -42.78
N SER A 479 14.07 -6.24 -43.63
CA SER A 479 15.17 -5.30 -43.74
C SER A 479 15.25 -4.37 -42.52
N PRO A 480 16.38 -3.65 -42.34
CA PRO A 480 16.48 -2.58 -41.36
C PRO A 480 15.35 -1.55 -41.46
N GLU A 481 14.92 -1.23 -42.68
CA GLU A 481 13.83 -0.31 -43.04
C GLU A 481 12.42 -0.93 -42.87
N ARG A 482 12.32 -2.09 -42.21
CA ARG A 482 11.06 -2.83 -41.93
C ARG A 482 10.33 -3.28 -43.20
N LYS A 483 11.05 -3.49 -44.30
CA LYS A 483 10.51 -4.06 -45.55
C LYS A 483 10.73 -5.55 -45.60
N LEU A 484 9.77 -6.31 -46.13
CA LEU A 484 9.94 -7.73 -46.36
C LEU A 484 11.03 -7.97 -47.42
N GLN A 485 12.10 -8.70 -47.09
CA GLN A 485 13.19 -9.02 -48.00
C GLN A 485 13.05 -10.40 -48.62
N LYS A 486 12.70 -11.39 -47.79
CA LYS A 486 12.69 -12.80 -48.20
C LYS A 486 11.64 -13.57 -47.43
N ILE A 487 10.88 -14.37 -48.16
CA ILE A 487 10.09 -15.46 -47.59
C ILE A 487 10.76 -16.76 -47.96
N TRP A 488 11.02 -17.60 -46.97
CA TRP A 488 11.44 -18.98 -47.16
C TRP A 488 10.36 -19.90 -46.64
N ALA A 489 10.01 -20.93 -47.40
CA ALA A 489 9.10 -21.97 -46.97
C ALA A 489 9.75 -23.33 -47.24
N SER A 490 9.43 -24.31 -46.40
CA SER A 490 9.65 -25.72 -46.73
C SER A 490 8.81 -26.10 -47.96
N LYS A 491 8.92 -27.36 -48.42
CA LYS A 491 8.08 -27.86 -49.53
C LYS A 491 6.63 -27.43 -49.32
N SER A 492 6.14 -26.61 -50.23
CA SER A 492 4.86 -25.92 -50.10
C SER A 492 3.90 -26.31 -51.21
N VAL A 493 2.62 -26.24 -50.90
CA VAL A 493 1.53 -26.31 -51.88
C VAL A 493 0.94 -24.92 -51.93
N ALA A 494 1.03 -24.26 -53.08
CA ALA A 494 0.50 -22.92 -53.27
C ALA A 494 -0.53 -22.90 -54.40
N THR A 495 -1.56 -22.07 -54.26
CA THR A 495 -2.56 -21.83 -55.29
C THR A 495 -2.84 -20.34 -55.37
N MET A 496 -2.60 -19.77 -56.56
CA MET A 496 -2.86 -18.36 -56.84
C MET A 496 -4.18 -18.23 -57.60
N TYR A 497 -5.09 -17.43 -57.07
CA TYR A 497 -6.35 -17.07 -57.70
C TYR A 497 -6.30 -15.60 -58.14
N PRO A 498 -6.63 -15.27 -59.39
CA PRO A 498 -6.93 -13.89 -59.78
C PRO A 498 -8.10 -13.35 -58.94
N VAL A 499 -8.13 -12.04 -58.67
CA VAL A 499 -9.13 -11.40 -57.78
C VAL A 499 -10.58 -11.75 -58.15
N THR A 500 -10.89 -11.85 -59.45
CA THR A 500 -12.24 -12.16 -59.96
C THR A 500 -12.65 -13.64 -59.85
N GLN A 501 -11.71 -14.52 -59.52
CA GLN A 501 -11.91 -15.98 -59.52
C GLN A 501 -11.70 -16.62 -58.15
N ILE A 502 -11.66 -15.82 -57.07
CA ILE A 502 -11.49 -16.33 -55.72
C ILE A 502 -12.80 -17.02 -55.28
N PRO A 503 -12.78 -18.32 -54.94
CA PRO A 503 -13.96 -18.99 -54.41
C PRO A 503 -14.40 -18.33 -53.09
N ALA A 504 -15.69 -18.10 -52.91
CA ALA A 504 -16.24 -17.41 -51.73
C ALA A 504 -15.80 -18.06 -50.39
N GLN A 505 -15.57 -19.38 -50.36
CA GLN A 505 -15.12 -20.08 -49.15
C GLN A 505 -13.61 -19.96 -48.87
N ARG A 506 -12.82 -19.38 -49.78
CA ARG A 506 -11.34 -19.34 -49.69
C ARG A 506 -10.79 -18.02 -49.16
N PHE A 507 -11.61 -16.97 -49.02
CA PHE A 507 -11.18 -15.66 -48.51
C PHE A 507 -10.62 -15.69 -47.08
N LYS A 508 -10.99 -16.70 -46.27
CA LYS A 508 -10.63 -16.82 -44.86
C LYS A 508 -10.12 -18.22 -44.55
N LEU A 509 -9.07 -18.32 -43.75
CA LEU A 509 -8.62 -19.57 -43.18
C LEU A 509 -9.69 -20.15 -42.24
N PRO A 510 -9.78 -21.48 -42.08
CA PRO A 510 -10.73 -22.09 -41.15
C PRO A 510 -10.62 -21.55 -39.70
N SER A 511 -9.39 -21.24 -39.27
CA SER A 511 -9.08 -20.63 -37.96
C SER A 511 -9.38 -19.13 -37.86
N PHE A 512 -9.83 -18.47 -38.94
CA PHE A 512 -10.00 -17.02 -38.95
C PHE A 512 -10.87 -16.53 -37.80
N ALA A 513 -10.32 -15.59 -37.03
CA ALA A 513 -10.98 -14.94 -35.90
C ALA A 513 -10.43 -13.51 -35.71
N TRP A 514 -11.30 -12.51 -35.87
CA TRP A 514 -10.95 -11.08 -35.83
C TRP A 514 -11.79 -10.38 -34.75
N PHE A 515 -11.14 -9.62 -33.86
CA PHE A 515 -11.73 -9.16 -32.60
C PHE A 515 -11.57 -7.65 -32.33
N PRO A 516 -11.93 -6.77 -33.26
CA PRO A 516 -11.77 -5.32 -33.10
C PRO A 516 -12.61 -4.74 -31.95
N GLN A 517 -13.74 -5.37 -31.61
CA GLN A 517 -14.70 -4.90 -30.61
C GLN A 517 -14.21 -5.01 -29.16
N ILE A 518 -13.28 -5.93 -28.86
CA ILE A 518 -12.72 -6.08 -27.50
C ILE A 518 -11.39 -5.36 -27.33
N ARG A 519 -10.79 -4.88 -28.42
CA ARG A 519 -9.53 -4.14 -28.44
C ARG A 519 -9.66 -2.85 -27.61
N PRO A 520 -8.76 -2.61 -26.64
CA PRO A 520 -8.65 -1.32 -25.98
C PRO A 520 -8.35 -0.21 -27.01
N ILE A 521 -9.15 0.86 -27.03
CA ILE A 521 -8.96 1.99 -27.97
C ILE A 521 -8.25 3.18 -27.35
N ASP A 522 -8.31 3.32 -26.03
CA ASP A 522 -7.64 4.36 -25.24
C ASP A 522 -7.34 3.85 -23.82
N LYS A 523 -6.68 4.71 -23.01
CA LYS A 523 -6.29 4.40 -21.63
C LYS A 523 -7.48 4.17 -20.67
N ASN A 524 -8.66 4.68 -20.97
CA ASN A 524 -9.86 4.48 -20.14
C ASN A 524 -10.59 3.20 -20.54
N ASP A 525 -10.41 2.73 -21.76
CA ASP A 525 -11.04 1.49 -22.24
C ASP A 525 -10.47 0.21 -21.58
N ILE A 526 -9.38 0.34 -20.81
CA ILE A 526 -8.82 -0.74 -20.00
C ILE A 526 -9.77 -1.17 -18.86
N PHE A 527 -10.66 -0.28 -18.39
CA PHE A 527 -11.64 -0.58 -17.34
C PHE A 527 -12.89 -1.29 -17.87
N VAL A 528 -13.13 -1.26 -19.19
CA VAL A 528 -14.32 -1.82 -19.81
C VAL A 528 -14.09 -3.29 -20.12
N TRP A 529 -14.47 -4.18 -19.20
CA TRP A 529 -14.39 -5.62 -19.41
C TRP A 529 -15.45 -6.12 -20.38
N ARG A 530 -15.03 -6.37 -21.62
CA ARG A 530 -15.84 -7.02 -22.65
C ARG A 530 -15.53 -8.52 -22.64
N GLY A 531 -16.55 -9.33 -22.40
CA GLY A 531 -16.41 -10.79 -22.49
C GLY A 531 -16.06 -11.22 -23.92
N LYS A 532 -15.25 -12.27 -24.05
CA LYS A 532 -15.18 -13.04 -25.28
C LYS A 532 -16.47 -13.85 -25.37
N GLY A 533 -17.49 -13.32 -26.05
CA GLY A 533 -18.66 -14.14 -26.43
C GLY A 533 -18.20 -15.44 -27.10
N SER A 534 -19.00 -16.50 -27.10
CA SER A 534 -18.64 -17.82 -27.65
C SER A 534 -18.15 -17.77 -29.11
N GLN A 535 -18.62 -16.79 -29.89
CA GLN A 535 -18.14 -16.51 -31.25
C GLN A 535 -16.69 -15.96 -31.32
N TYR A 536 -16.09 -15.64 -30.18
CA TYR A 536 -14.78 -15.01 -30.02
C TYR A 536 -13.77 -15.85 -29.24
N GLU A 537 -14.09 -17.11 -28.96
CA GLU A 537 -13.14 -18.10 -28.47
C GLU A 537 -12.27 -18.63 -29.61
N LEU A 538 -11.07 -19.13 -29.29
CA LEU A 538 -10.23 -19.78 -30.28
C LEU A 538 -10.97 -21.01 -30.84
N LYS A 539 -11.11 -21.05 -32.16
CA LYS A 539 -11.75 -22.17 -32.86
C LYS A 539 -10.82 -23.38 -32.81
N ALA A 540 -11.08 -24.28 -31.87
CA ALA A 540 -10.33 -25.52 -31.74
C ALA A 540 -10.34 -26.32 -33.06
N ILE A 541 -9.19 -26.40 -33.73
CA ILE A 541 -9.00 -27.30 -34.88
C ILE A 541 -8.74 -28.70 -34.32
N LYS A 542 -9.72 -29.60 -34.44
CA LYS A 542 -9.52 -31.02 -34.12
C LYS A 542 -8.46 -31.61 -35.06
N ARG A 543 -7.45 -32.27 -34.49
CA ARG A 543 -6.41 -32.98 -35.26
C ARG A 543 -7.05 -34.10 -36.07
N ASN A 544 -7.01 -34.01 -37.40
CA ASN A 544 -7.33 -35.15 -38.25
C ASN A 544 -6.24 -36.22 -38.04
N ALA A 545 -6.63 -37.46 -37.79
CA ALA A 545 -5.69 -38.57 -37.69
C ALA A 545 -4.89 -38.68 -39.01
N PRO A 546 -3.58 -38.95 -38.96
CA PRO A 546 -2.79 -39.12 -40.18
C PRO A 546 -3.41 -40.24 -41.02
N PRO A 547 -3.50 -40.09 -42.35
CA PRO A 547 -4.06 -41.12 -43.21
C PRO A 547 -3.24 -42.41 -43.07
N LEU A 548 -3.90 -43.52 -42.74
CA LEU A 548 -3.26 -44.83 -42.65
C LEU A 548 -2.72 -45.23 -44.04
N GLN A 549 -1.40 -45.41 -44.13
CA GLN A 549 -0.73 -45.79 -45.37
C GLN A 549 -1.05 -47.26 -45.68
N LYS A 550 -1.92 -47.52 -46.67
CA LYS A 550 -2.19 -48.88 -47.16
C LYS A 550 -1.10 -49.28 -48.15
N LEU A 551 -0.08 -50.00 -47.69
CA LEU A 551 0.91 -50.62 -48.57
C LEU A 551 0.27 -51.84 -49.27
N ARG A 552 0.12 -51.78 -50.60
CA ARG A 552 -0.22 -52.97 -51.41
C ARG A 552 1.05 -53.81 -51.60
N HIS A 553 1.17 -54.94 -50.91
CA HIS A 553 2.17 -55.94 -51.24
C HIS A 553 1.82 -56.59 -52.60
N LYS A 554 2.70 -56.44 -53.59
CA LYS A 554 2.73 -57.33 -54.77
C LYS A 554 3.47 -58.61 -54.36
N THR A 555 2.75 -59.72 -54.27
CA THR A 555 3.33 -61.04 -54.04
C THR A 555 3.80 -61.61 -55.38
N THR A 556 5.10 -61.85 -55.53
CA THR A 556 5.66 -62.71 -56.59
C THR A 556 5.98 -64.07 -55.96
N PRO A 557 5.62 -65.22 -56.56
CA PRO A 557 5.80 -66.51 -55.91
C PRO A 557 7.26 -66.93 -55.95
N ARG A 558 7.81 -67.34 -54.80
CA ARG A 558 9.11 -68.01 -54.71
C ARG A 558 8.87 -69.45 -54.26
N THR A 559 9.09 -70.38 -55.17
CA THR A 559 9.07 -71.82 -54.91
C THR A 559 10.28 -72.18 -54.07
N MET A 560 10.10 -72.71 -52.86
CA MET A 560 11.03 -73.65 -52.24
C MET A 560 10.25 -74.67 -51.40
N THR A 561 10.65 -75.91 -51.58
CA THR A 561 10.08 -77.15 -51.10
C THR A 561 10.21 -77.35 -49.58
N ALA A 562 9.26 -78.15 -49.08
CA ALA A 562 8.99 -78.53 -47.70
C ALA A 562 10.19 -79.12 -46.93
N ASP A 563 10.18 -78.99 -45.60
CA ASP A 563 9.88 -80.18 -44.78
C ASP A 563 9.34 -79.81 -43.39
N SER A 564 8.34 -80.61 -42.96
CA SER A 564 7.97 -81.10 -41.63
C SER A 564 8.06 -80.15 -40.39
N THR A 565 7.15 -80.05 -39.42
CA THR A 565 5.90 -80.74 -39.06
C THR A 565 5.09 -79.83 -38.11
N GLN A 566 3.77 -79.97 -38.22
CA GLN A 566 2.66 -79.71 -37.27
C GLN A 566 3.03 -79.74 -35.76
N ALA A 567 2.32 -79.12 -34.81
CA ALA A 567 0.93 -78.69 -34.78
C ALA A 567 0.70 -77.59 -33.72
N ALA A 568 -0.23 -76.68 -34.02
CA ALA A 568 -1.03 -75.91 -33.05
C ALA A 568 -2.18 -76.82 -32.50
N PRO A 569 -3.19 -76.40 -31.68
CA PRO A 569 -3.58 -74.99 -31.41
C PRO A 569 -4.36 -74.65 -30.09
N ILE A 570 -4.64 -73.34 -29.92
CA ILE A 570 -5.90 -72.69 -29.38
C ILE A 570 -6.24 -72.90 -27.88
N ALA A 571 -6.79 -71.99 -27.07
CA ALA A 571 -7.52 -70.71 -27.17
C ALA A 571 -7.29 -69.91 -25.86
N ALA A 572 -7.14 -68.58 -25.90
CA ALA A 572 -8.19 -67.55 -25.74
C ALA A 572 -8.57 -67.17 -24.29
N SER A 573 -8.48 -65.85 -24.06
CA SER A 573 -9.49 -64.98 -23.45
C SER A 573 -9.36 -64.51 -21.99
N GLN A 574 -9.67 -63.21 -21.86
CA GLN A 574 -10.30 -62.45 -20.78
C GLN A 574 -9.46 -61.56 -19.84
N GLU A 575 -9.93 -60.31 -19.80
CA GLU A 575 -9.67 -59.22 -18.86
C GLU A 575 -9.88 -59.65 -17.40
N SER A 576 -9.10 -59.06 -16.49
CA SER A 576 -9.67 -58.47 -15.27
C SER A 576 -8.65 -57.59 -14.53
N THR A 577 -9.22 -56.56 -13.93
CA THR A 577 -8.70 -55.43 -13.16
C THR A 577 -8.19 -55.77 -11.74
N ILE A 578 -7.64 -54.74 -11.07
CA ILE A 578 -7.50 -54.50 -9.59
C ILE A 578 -6.07 -54.75 -9.04
N PRO A 579 -5.50 -53.98 -8.08
CA PRO A 579 -5.49 -52.52 -7.83
C PRO A 579 -4.10 -51.97 -7.40
N GLN A 580 -4.03 -50.66 -7.14
CA GLN A 580 -3.01 -50.02 -6.30
C GLN A 580 -3.11 -50.48 -4.84
N GLU A 581 -1.97 -50.75 -4.21
CA GLU A 581 -1.82 -50.75 -2.76
C GLU A 581 -0.49 -50.09 -2.36
N ALA A 582 -0.56 -49.27 -1.33
CA ALA A 582 0.47 -48.38 -0.81
C ALA A 582 1.18 -49.00 0.39
N ILE A 583 2.48 -48.74 0.58
CA ILE A 583 3.17 -48.88 1.88
C ILE A 583 4.36 -47.88 1.95
N PRO A 584 4.95 -47.55 3.12
CA PRO A 584 4.60 -46.37 3.92
C PRO A 584 5.83 -45.50 4.26
N ALA A 585 5.59 -44.42 5.03
CA ALA A 585 6.60 -43.60 5.67
C ALA A 585 7.27 -44.32 6.87
N ALA A 586 8.58 -44.09 7.05
CA ALA A 586 9.28 -44.25 8.32
C ALA A 586 10.50 -43.32 8.39
N SER A 587 10.83 -42.95 9.62
CA SER A 587 11.60 -41.81 10.10
C SER A 587 13.07 -42.12 10.45
N GLU A 588 13.79 -41.03 10.73
CA GLU A 588 14.98 -40.90 11.60
C GLU A 588 16.37 -41.31 11.10
N GLY A 589 17.37 -40.48 11.44
CA GLY A 589 18.73 -40.97 11.72
C GLY A 589 19.90 -40.32 10.99
N GLN A 590 20.21 -39.06 11.35
CA GLN A 590 21.54 -38.48 11.57
C GLN A 590 22.81 -38.94 10.79
N THR A 591 23.52 -37.88 10.34
CA THR A 591 24.99 -37.70 10.27
C THR A 591 25.80 -38.40 9.18
N ARG A 592 26.42 -37.59 8.31
CA ARG A 592 27.88 -37.60 8.06
C ARG A 592 28.33 -36.36 7.29
N ASN A 593 29.35 -35.70 7.84
CA ASN A 593 30.21 -34.72 7.18
C ASN A 593 30.83 -35.31 5.91
N MET A 594 30.97 -34.49 4.86
CA MET A 594 32.18 -34.47 4.01
C MET A 594 32.23 -33.22 3.14
N ASP A 595 33.31 -32.48 3.38
CA ASP A 595 34.19 -31.75 2.47
C ASP A 595 33.69 -30.67 1.51
N SER A 596 34.24 -29.50 1.82
CA SER A 596 34.55 -28.37 0.95
C SER A 596 35.42 -28.76 -0.25
N SER A 597 35.00 -28.33 -1.43
CA SER A 597 35.93 -27.96 -2.50
C SER A 597 35.33 -26.81 -3.31
N ALA A 598 35.67 -25.59 -2.90
CA ALA A 598 35.43 -24.38 -3.67
C ALA A 598 36.53 -24.25 -4.74
N THR A 599 36.15 -24.34 -6.01
CA THR A 599 37.03 -24.02 -7.14
C THR A 599 36.82 -22.56 -7.50
N ALA A 600 37.85 -21.74 -7.25
CA ALA A 600 37.92 -20.34 -7.60
C ALA A 600 38.03 -20.14 -9.12
N ILE A 601 37.35 -19.12 -9.65
CA ILE A 601 37.55 -18.58 -11.00
C ILE A 601 37.89 -17.08 -10.86
N PRO A 602 38.89 -16.52 -11.59
CA PRO A 602 39.53 -15.27 -11.24
C PRO A 602 38.75 -14.02 -11.70
N LYS A 603 38.83 -12.96 -10.88
CA LYS A 603 38.41 -11.59 -11.19
C LYS A 603 39.28 -11.00 -12.31
N ALA A 604 38.64 -10.47 -13.35
CA ALA A 604 39.29 -9.61 -14.33
C ALA A 604 39.26 -8.15 -13.84
N THR A 605 40.44 -7.57 -13.71
CA THR A 605 40.71 -6.16 -13.39
C THR A 605 40.38 -5.29 -14.60
N ILE A 606 39.51 -4.29 -14.45
CA ILE A 606 39.33 -3.22 -15.44
C ILE A 606 39.90 -1.93 -14.86
N SER A 607 40.94 -1.44 -15.51
CA SER A 607 41.60 -0.15 -15.28
C SER A 607 40.73 1.00 -15.78
N THR A 608 40.43 1.94 -14.90
CA THR A 608 39.87 3.26 -15.22
C THR A 608 40.94 4.16 -15.83
N GLU A 609 40.78 4.53 -17.10
CA GLU A 609 41.46 5.68 -17.71
C GLU A 609 40.48 6.83 -17.91
N GLU A 610 40.75 7.93 -17.21
CA GLU A 610 40.13 9.25 -17.35
C GLU A 610 40.36 9.85 -18.74
N LYS A 611 39.28 10.25 -19.44
CA LYS A 611 39.37 11.16 -20.59
C LYS A 611 38.97 12.58 -20.19
N LYS A 612 39.96 13.47 -20.22
CA LYS A 612 39.80 14.95 -20.14
C LYS A 612 39.03 15.51 -21.35
N PRO A 613 38.32 16.65 -21.18
CA PRO A 613 37.56 17.30 -22.24
C PRO A 613 38.46 18.16 -23.15
N LYS A 614 38.21 18.13 -24.46
CA LYS A 614 38.78 19.06 -25.44
C LYS A 614 37.84 20.26 -25.65
N LYS A 615 38.43 21.46 -25.58
CA LYS A 615 37.85 22.75 -25.97
C LYS A 615 37.75 22.88 -27.51
N ASN A 616 36.71 23.61 -27.92
CA ASN A 616 36.39 24.31 -29.18
C ASN A 616 37.57 24.79 -30.07
N PRO A 617 37.33 25.06 -31.37
CA PRO A 617 36.46 26.16 -31.85
C PRO A 617 34.99 25.83 -32.06
#